data_AF-A0A6N3IZ40-F1
#
_entry.id   AF-A0A6N3IZ40-F1
#
_cell.length_a   1.000
_cell.length_b   1.000
_cell.length_c   1.000
_cell.angle_alpha   90.00
_cell.angle_beta   90.00
_cell.angle_gamma   90.00
#
_symmetry.space_group_name_H-M   'P 1'
#
loop_
_entity.id
_entity.type
_entity.pdbx_description
1 polymer ?
#
loop_
_entity_poly.entity_id
_entity_poly.type
_entity_poly.pdbx_seq_one_letter_code
_entity_poly.pdbx_strand_id
1 'polypeptide(L)'
;AELGMPERMVWRQPFPGPGLAIRIIGDVTAERLEILRKADFVLQDEIRNAGLYRELWQSFAVLPAIHSVGVMGDARTYAYPVVIRAVTSDDAMTADWARLPYDLLE
;
A
#
# COMPACT_ATOMS: atom_id res chain seq x y z
N ALA A 1 -5.40 21.13 14.43
CA ALA A 1 -5.90 20.74 15.76
C ALA A 1 -7.03 21.64 16.27
N GLU A 2 -7.22 22.83 15.70
CA GLU A 2 -8.21 23.83 16.15
C GLU A 2 -9.67 23.36 16.11
N LEU A 3 -10.03 22.46 15.20
CA LEU A 3 -11.38 21.90 15.07
C LEU A 3 -11.57 20.55 15.80
N GLY A 4 -10.63 20.14 16.66
CA GLY A 4 -10.72 18.87 17.41
C GLY A 4 -10.64 17.60 16.55
N MET A 5 -10.22 17.71 15.29
CA MET A 5 -10.08 16.55 14.41
C MET A 5 -8.89 15.67 14.82
N PRO A 6 -9.05 14.34 14.84
CA PRO A 6 -7.95 13.39 15.00
C PRO A 6 -6.80 13.66 14.03
N GLU A 7 -5.58 13.72 14.57
CA GLU A 7 -4.37 14.02 13.82
C GLU A 7 -4.18 13.10 12.60
N ARG A 8 -4.45 11.80 12.78
CA ARG A 8 -4.37 10.79 11.71
C ARG A 8 -5.27 11.06 10.50
N MET A 9 -6.35 11.82 10.69
CA MET A 9 -7.23 12.22 9.58
C MET A 9 -6.72 13.48 8.89
N VAL A 10 -6.21 14.43 9.66
CA VAL A 10 -5.64 15.68 9.14
C VAL A 10 -4.42 15.39 8.26
N TRP A 11 -3.55 14.47 8.70
CA TRP A 11 -2.33 14.10 7.98
C TRP A 11 -2.47 12.82 7.16
N ARG A 12 -3.70 12.43 6.79
CA ARG A 12 -3.89 11.23 5.98
C ARG A 12 -3.29 11.44 4.58
N GLN A 13 -2.54 10.46 4.09
CA GLN A 13 -2.05 10.47 2.72
C GLN A 13 -3.24 10.57 1.73
N PRO A 14 -3.07 11.23 0.57
CA PRO A 14 -4.12 11.34 -0.42
C PRO A 14 -4.63 9.97 -0.86
N PHE A 15 -5.95 9.80 -0.91
CA PHE A 15 -6.60 8.57 -1.35
C PHE A 15 -7.49 8.86 -2.58
N PRO A 16 -7.36 8.08 -3.66
CA PRO A 16 -8.06 8.36 -4.92
C PRO A 16 -9.58 8.16 -4.81
N GLY A 17 -10.35 8.92 -5.59
CA GLY A 17 -11.82 8.83 -5.60
C GLY A 17 -12.36 7.42 -5.88
N PRO A 18 -11.89 6.72 -6.94
CA PRO A 18 -12.25 5.31 -7.18
C PRO A 18 -11.71 4.31 -6.15
N GLY A 19 -10.90 4.77 -5.20
CA GLY A 19 -10.33 3.98 -4.11
C GLY A 19 -9.44 2.82 -4.56
N LEU A 20 -9.65 1.66 -3.96
CA LEU A 20 -8.83 0.46 -4.22
C LEU A 20 -8.98 -0.08 -5.65
N ALA A 21 -10.06 0.28 -6.36
CA ALA A 21 -10.31 -0.24 -7.71
C ALA A 21 -9.17 0.08 -8.68
N ILE A 22 -8.59 1.29 -8.60
CA ILE A 22 -7.47 1.70 -9.48
C ILE A 22 -6.11 1.13 -9.05
N ARG A 23 -6.07 0.43 -7.91
CA ARG A 23 -4.87 -0.25 -7.39
C ARG A 23 -4.88 -1.75 -7.71
N ILE A 24 -5.89 -2.23 -8.44
CA ILE A 24 -5.93 -3.58 -9.00
C ILE A 24 -5.62 -3.46 -10.50
N ILE A 25 -4.60 -4.18 -10.97
CA ILE A 25 -4.28 -4.23 -12.40
C ILE A 25 -4.97 -5.44 -13.00
N GLY A 26 -6.15 -5.21 -13.59
CA GLY A 26 -7.04 -6.24 -14.13
C GLY A 26 -8.46 -6.10 -13.57
N ASP A 27 -9.26 -7.15 -13.69
CA ASP A 27 -10.66 -7.12 -13.22
C ASP A 27 -10.76 -6.91 -11.71
N VAL A 28 -11.65 -6.00 -11.32
CA VAL A 28 -11.96 -5.71 -9.92
C VAL A 28 -13.01 -6.70 -9.44
N THR A 29 -12.58 -7.63 -8.58
CA THR A 29 -13.47 -8.61 -7.92
C THR A 29 -13.49 -8.40 -6.42
N ALA A 30 -14.55 -8.88 -5.74
CA ALA A 30 -14.66 -8.79 -4.29
C ALA A 30 -13.47 -9.48 -3.57
N GLU A 31 -13.03 -10.62 -4.09
CA GLU A 31 -11.88 -11.37 -3.59
C GLU A 31 -10.58 -10.55 -3.68
N ARG A 32 -10.29 -9.97 -4.86
CA ARG A 32 -9.09 -9.15 -5.07
C ARG A 32 -9.10 -7.89 -4.22
N LEU A 33 -10.27 -7.27 -4.05
CA LEU A 33 -10.44 -6.14 -3.15
C LEU A 33 -10.14 -6.51 -1.70
N GLU A 34 -10.54 -7.70 -1.25
CA GLU A 34 -10.27 -8.17 0.11
C GLU A 34 -8.78 -8.45 0.33
N ILE A 35 -8.12 -9.11 -0.63
CA ILE A 35 -6.68 -9.35 -0.59
C ILE A 35 -5.92 -8.00 -0.53
N LEU A 36 -6.25 -7.09 -1.44
CA LEU A 36 -5.59 -5.80 -1.51
C LEU A 36 -5.83 -4.96 -0.25
N ARG A 37 -7.06 -4.99 0.32
CA ARG A 37 -7.37 -4.26 1.56
C ARG A 37 -6.52 -4.74 2.73
N LYS A 38 -6.33 -6.06 2.86
CA LYS A 38 -5.46 -6.63 3.91
C LYS A 38 -4.00 -6.24 3.71
N ALA A 39 -3.50 -6.34 2.47
CA ALA A 39 -2.12 -5.97 2.14
C ALA A 39 -1.86 -4.47 2.39
N ASP A 40 -2.78 -3.60 1.96
CA ASP A 40 -2.68 -2.15 2.19
C ASP A 40 -2.74 -1.85 3.69
N PHE A 41 -3.59 -2.53 4.46
CA PHE A 41 -3.63 -2.37 5.92
C PHE A 41 -2.29 -2.66 6.58
N VAL A 42 -1.67 -3.82 6.28
CA VAL A 42 -0.37 -4.19 6.84
C VAL A 42 0.70 -3.17 6.48
N LEU A 43 0.85 -2.84 5.20
CA LEU A 43 1.81 -1.83 4.76
C LEU A 43 1.62 -0.49 5.49
N GLN A 44 0.38 -0.04 5.62
CA GLN A 44 0.05 1.22 6.26
C GLN A 44 0.31 1.20 7.77
N ASP A 45 0.16 0.06 8.43
CA ASP A 45 0.47 -0.10 9.84
C ASP A 45 1.99 -0.07 10.07
N GLU A 46 2.75 -0.87 9.31
CA GLU A 46 4.21 -0.94 9.44
C GLU A 46 4.88 0.40 9.13
N ILE A 47 4.42 1.12 8.10
CA ILE A 47 4.94 2.46 7.77
C ILE A 47 4.68 3.47 8.91
N ARG A 48 3.57 3.33 9.65
CA ARG A 48 3.28 4.18 10.82
C ARG A 48 4.14 3.78 12.02
N ASN A 49 4.30 2.48 12.27
CA ASN A 49 5.12 1.95 13.35
C ASN A 49 6.60 2.33 13.15
N ALA A 50 7.07 2.40 11.90
CA ALA A 50 8.40 2.88 11.54
C ALA A 50 8.55 4.41 11.59
N GLY A 51 7.48 5.17 11.86
CA GLY A 51 7.50 6.64 11.90
C GLY A 51 7.56 7.34 10.53
N LEU A 52 7.59 6.59 9.42
CA LEU A 52 7.81 7.12 8.07
C LEU A 52 6.56 7.70 7.41
N TYR A 53 5.37 7.51 8.01
CA TYR A 53 4.10 7.87 7.39
C TYR A 53 4.00 9.35 6.97
N ARG A 54 4.62 10.26 7.73
CA ARG A 54 4.64 11.70 7.44
C ARG A 54 5.74 12.13 6.47
N GLU A 55 6.77 11.31 6.32
CA GLU A 55 7.88 11.56 5.39
C GLU A 55 7.52 11.16 3.95
N LEU A 56 6.65 10.16 3.83
CA LEU A 56 6.15 9.69 2.54
C LEU A 56 4.97 10.54 2.08
N TRP A 57 5.00 10.92 0.81
CA TRP A 57 3.85 11.54 0.15
C TRP A 57 2.70 10.53 0.02
N GLN A 58 3.01 9.35 -0.50
CA GLN A 58 2.08 8.24 -0.60
C GLN A 58 2.80 6.91 -0.44
N SER A 59 2.12 5.98 0.22
CA SER A 59 2.50 4.59 0.38
C SER A 59 1.24 3.74 0.21
N PHE A 60 1.27 2.70 -0.62
CA PHE A 60 0.13 1.80 -0.82
C PHE A 60 0.52 0.50 -1.53
N ALA A 61 -0.32 -0.51 -1.35
CA ALA A 61 -0.25 -1.77 -2.07
C ALA A 61 -0.94 -1.67 -3.44
N VAL A 62 -0.44 -2.42 -4.42
CA VAL A 62 -1.05 -2.63 -5.74
C VAL A 62 -1.11 -4.13 -6.00
N LEU A 63 -2.24 -4.61 -6.50
CA LEU A 63 -2.47 -6.03 -6.78
C LEU A 63 -2.54 -6.27 -8.30
N PRO A 64 -1.45 -6.73 -8.94
CA PRO A 64 -1.53 -7.21 -10.31
C PRO A 64 -2.30 -8.54 -10.37
N ALA A 65 -3.27 -8.66 -11.28
CA ALA A 65 -4.09 -9.85 -11.48
C ALA A 65 -3.35 -10.98 -12.23
N ILE A 66 -2.12 -11.26 -11.81
CA ILE A 66 -1.27 -12.37 -12.28
C ILE A 66 -0.97 -13.29 -11.11
N HIS A 67 -0.74 -14.57 -11.38
CA HIS A 67 -0.33 -15.52 -10.35
C HIS A 67 1.18 -15.74 -10.39
N SER A 68 1.78 -15.81 -9.20
CA SER A 68 3.13 -16.29 -9.00
C SER A 68 3.11 -17.63 -8.26
N VAL A 69 4.15 -18.44 -8.46
CA VAL A 69 4.31 -19.72 -7.77
C VAL A 69 4.85 -19.46 -6.37
N GLY A 70 4.18 -20.02 -5.37
CA GLY A 70 4.63 -20.10 -3.99
C GLY A 70 4.82 -21.54 -3.55
N VAL A 71 5.35 -21.71 -2.34
CA VAL A 71 5.44 -23.00 -1.66
C VAL A 71 4.72 -22.87 -0.32
N MET A 72 3.76 -23.74 -0.06
CA MET A 72 3.06 -23.81 1.22
C MET A 72 3.05 -25.27 1.68
N GLY A 73 3.80 -25.57 2.74
CA GLY A 73 4.11 -26.96 3.12
C GLY A 73 4.91 -27.66 2.01
N ASP A 74 4.48 -28.86 1.63
CA ASP A 74 5.13 -29.67 0.59
C ASP A 74 4.51 -29.48 -0.82
N ALA A 75 3.61 -28.50 -0.99
CA ALA A 75 2.88 -28.27 -2.24
C ALA A 75 3.23 -26.94 -2.90
N ARG A 76 3.19 -26.94 -4.24
CA ARG A 76 3.20 -25.72 -5.05
C ARG A 76 1.85 -25.03 -4.98
N THR A 77 1.87 -23.75 -4.66
CA THR A 77 0.68 -22.89 -4.63
C THR A 77 0.79 -21.79 -5.68
N TYR A 78 -0.35 -21.24 -6.09
CA TYR A 78 -0.41 -20.08 -6.95
C TYR A 78 -1.12 -18.97 -6.18
N ALA A 79 -0.47 -17.82 -6.04
CA ALA A 79 -1.00 -16.68 -5.31
C ALA A 79 -0.73 -15.38 -6.06
N TYR A 80 -1.49 -14.34 -5.73
CA TYR A 80 -1.25 -13.02 -6.28
C TYR A 80 -0.02 -12.38 -5.62
N PRO A 81 0.96 -11.89 -6.38
CA PRO A 81 1.98 -11.02 -5.83
C PRO A 81 1.36 -9.66 -5.50
N VAL A 82 1.96 -8.93 -4.56
CA VAL A 82 1.62 -7.55 -4.23
C VAL A 82 2.81 -6.67 -4.52
N VAL A 83 2.56 -5.49 -5.07
CA VAL A 83 3.58 -4.45 -5.28
C VAL A 83 3.41 -3.38 -4.22
N ILE A 84 4.49 -3.04 -3.52
CA ILE A 84 4.53 -1.88 -2.63
C ILE A 84 4.93 -0.66 -3.46
N ARG A 85 4.12 0.40 -3.42
CA ARG A 85 4.44 1.69 -4.00
C ARG A 85 4.56 2.71 -2.88
N ALA A 86 5.78 3.20 -2.65
CA ALA A 86 6.07 4.28 -1.72
C ALA A 86 6.85 5.37 -2.44
N VAL A 87 6.42 6.62 -2.29
CA VAL A 87 7.01 7.77 -2.97
C VAL A 87 7.14 8.98 -2.04
N THR A 88 8.18 9.77 -2.28
CA THR A 88 8.35 11.12 -1.74
C THR A 88 8.03 12.13 -2.83
N SER A 89 7.54 13.31 -2.45
CA SER A 89 7.18 14.38 -3.39
C SER A 89 7.24 15.71 -2.67
N ASP A 90 7.84 16.71 -3.31
CA ASP A 90 7.92 18.07 -2.78
C ASP A 90 6.76 18.96 -3.26
N ASP A 91 6.15 18.63 -4.41
CA ASP A 91 5.18 19.48 -5.10
C ASP A 91 3.90 18.75 -5.57
N ALA A 92 3.74 17.47 -5.22
CA ALA A 92 2.67 16.58 -5.67
C ALA A 92 2.55 16.38 -7.19
N MET A 93 3.43 16.99 -8.00
CA MET A 93 3.48 16.89 -9.46
C MET A 93 4.62 15.99 -9.93
N THR A 94 5.70 15.94 -9.15
CA THR A 94 6.86 15.07 -9.34
C THR A 94 6.99 14.12 -8.15
N ALA A 95 7.48 12.91 -8.39
CA ALA A 95 7.63 11.92 -7.34
C ALA A 95 8.82 11.00 -7.60
N ASP A 96 9.60 10.77 -6.55
CA ASP A 96 10.67 9.78 -6.53
C ASP A 96 10.25 8.58 -5.69
N TRP A 97 10.76 7.39 -6.02
CA TRP A 97 10.55 6.22 -5.19
C TRP A 97 11.26 6.38 -3.84
N ALA A 98 10.58 5.99 -2.77
CA ALA A 98 11.11 6.10 -1.42
C ALA A 98 12.10 4.96 -1.11
N ARG A 99 13.23 5.31 -0.49
CA ARG A 99 14.27 4.35 -0.07
C ARG A 99 13.90 3.79 1.30
N LEU A 100 12.89 2.93 1.34
CA LEU A 100 12.44 2.31 2.59
C LEU A 100 13.56 1.44 3.19
N PRO A 101 13.73 1.43 4.53
CA PRO A 101 14.67 0.52 5.19
C PRO A 101 14.41 -0.93 4.80
N TYR A 102 15.45 -1.71 4.55
CA TYR A 102 15.29 -3.12 4.16
C TYR A 102 14.63 -3.95 5.26
N ASP A 103 14.98 -3.71 6.52
CA ASP A 103 14.37 -4.38 7.67
C ASP A 103 12.87 -4.10 7.83
N LEU A 104 12.36 -3.02 7.22
CA LEU A 104 10.93 -2.71 7.16
C LEU A 104 10.23 -3.43 6.00
N LEU A 105 10.98 -3.78 4.95
CA LEU A 105 10.45 -4.47 3.77
C LEU A 105 10.40 -5.99 3.94
N GLU A 106 11.22 -6.54 4.85
CA GLU A 106 11.23 -7.95 5.26
C GLU A 106 10.05 -8.27 6.20
#